data_AF-A0A2M7II92-F1
#
_entry.id   AF-A0A2M7II92-F1
#
_cell.length_a   1.000
_cell.length_b   1.000
_cell.length_c   1.000
_cell.angle_alpha   90.00
_cell.angle_beta   90.00
_cell.angle_gamma   90.00
#
_symmetry.space_group_name_H-M   'P 1'
#
loop_
_entity.id
_entity.type
_entity.pdbx_description
1 polymer ?
#
loop_
_entity_poly.entity_id
_entity_poly.type
_entity_poly.pdbx_seq_one_letter_code
_entity_poly.pdbx_strand_id
1 'polypeptide(L)'
;MEKKINGFIYWTPRILSIMFLGFLALFSLDVIAPGLSFWEIVGGLFMHNIPVFILLIILLISWKREIVGGIIFLMVGVFFTVRMLTTIMNQFELSGLSQFIIAGPAFLIGILFIINWFKKRRSLSAASAK
;
A
#
# COMPACT_ATOMS: atom_id res chain seq x y z
N MET A 1 -17.95 30.33 2.06
CA MET A 1 -17.86 28.98 2.65
C MET A 1 -16.51 28.38 2.30
N GLU A 2 -15.57 28.38 3.23
CA GLU A 2 -14.33 27.60 3.10
C GLU A 2 -14.71 26.13 2.95
N LYS A 3 -14.45 25.53 1.79
CA LYS A 3 -14.58 24.09 1.60
C LYS A 3 -13.48 23.43 2.44
N LYS A 4 -13.76 23.17 3.73
CA LYS A 4 -12.96 22.24 4.53
C LYS A 4 -12.89 20.95 3.73
N ILE A 5 -11.67 20.51 3.40
CA ILE A 5 -11.47 19.21 2.77
C ILE A 5 -12.14 18.20 3.70
N ASN A 6 -13.15 17.47 3.20
CA ASN A 6 -13.88 16.49 4.00
C ASN A 6 -12.84 15.55 4.63
N GLY A 7 -12.74 15.55 5.96
CA GLY A 7 -11.73 14.78 6.69
C GLY A 7 -11.73 13.30 6.31
N PHE A 8 -12.88 12.79 5.86
CA PHE A 8 -13.03 11.47 5.26
C PHE A 8 -12.02 11.22 4.12
N ILE A 9 -11.95 12.09 3.11
CA ILE A 9 -11.06 11.90 1.93
C ILE A 9 -9.58 11.91 2.34
N TYR A 10 -9.25 12.65 3.39
CA TYR A 10 -7.91 12.68 3.95
C TYR A 10 -7.61 11.37 4.71
N TRP A 11 -8.49 10.95 5.61
CA TRP A 11 -8.23 9.78 6.47
C TRP A 11 -8.39 8.43 5.77
N THR A 12 -9.29 8.30 4.80
CA THR A 12 -9.56 7.03 4.10
C THR A 12 -8.29 6.36 3.52
N PRO A 13 -7.46 7.00 2.66
CA PRO A 13 -6.27 6.35 2.11
C PRO A 13 -5.29 5.90 3.20
N ARG A 14 -5.23 6.63 4.31
CA ARG A 14 -4.29 6.39 5.41
C ARG A 14 -4.71 5.20 6.26
N ILE A 15 -5.98 5.16 6.65
CA ILE A 15 -6.56 4.03 7.39
C ILE A 15 -6.47 2.76 6.55
N LEU A 16 -6.85 2.83 5.26
CA LEU A 16 -6.75 1.70 4.35
C LEU A 16 -5.30 1.23 4.18
N SER A 17 -4.33 2.14 4.12
CA SER A 17 -2.92 1.77 4.08
C SER A 17 -2.49 1.05 5.36
N ILE A 18 -2.85 1.55 6.54
CA ILE A 18 -2.52 0.87 7.81
C ILE A 18 -3.10 -0.54 7.84
N MET A 19 -4.37 -0.69 7.44
CA MET A 19 -5.02 -2.00 7.35
C MET A 19 -4.32 -2.91 6.34
N PHE A 20 -3.94 -2.39 5.17
CA PHE A 20 -3.25 -3.14 4.13
C PHE A 20 -1.84 -3.56 4.55
N LEU A 21 -1.09 -2.69 5.25
CA LEU A 21 0.22 -3.02 5.80
C LEU A 21 0.10 -4.10 6.88
N GLY A 22 -0.92 -4.00 7.74
CA GLY A 22 -1.23 -5.05 8.72
C GLY A 22 -1.56 -6.38 8.06
N PHE A 23 -2.38 -6.36 7.00
CA PHE A 23 -2.66 -7.54 6.18
C PHE A 23 -1.39 -8.14 5.56
N LEU A 24 -0.52 -7.31 4.97
CA LEU A 24 0.75 -7.78 4.42
C LEU A 24 1.67 -8.39 5.48
N ALA A 25 1.67 -7.85 6.71
CA ALA A 25 2.48 -8.38 7.79
C ALA A 25 2.06 -9.81 8.20
N LEU A 26 0.79 -10.19 8.00
CA LEU A 26 0.32 -11.55 8.30
C LEU A 26 1.03 -12.62 7.46
N PHE A 27 1.48 -12.29 6.25
CA PHE A 27 2.24 -13.24 5.42
C PHE A 27 3.60 -13.61 6.03
N SER A 28 4.13 -12.82 6.97
CA SER A 28 5.36 -13.18 7.69
C SER A 28 5.17 -14.35 8.65
N LEU A 29 3.93 -14.65 9.06
CA LEU A 29 3.64 -15.75 9.98
C LEU A 29 3.97 -17.13 9.39
N ASP A 30 4.15 -17.23 8.07
CA ASP A 30 4.57 -18.46 7.37
C ASP A 30 5.98 -18.93 7.79
N VAL A 31 6.77 -18.06 8.44
CA VAL A 31 8.09 -18.43 8.97
C VAL A 31 8.02 -19.22 10.28
N ILE A 32 6.83 -19.34 10.89
CA ILE A 32 6.63 -20.09 12.13
C ILE A 32 6.52 -21.57 11.78
N ALA A 33 7.63 -22.30 11.96
CA ALA A 33 7.72 -23.73 11.65
C ALA A 33 8.27 -24.55 12.84
N PRO A 34 7.88 -25.83 12.96
CA PRO A 34 8.46 -26.74 13.95
C PRO A 34 9.96 -26.92 13.73
N GLY A 35 10.73 -26.95 14.83
CA GLY A 35 12.18 -27.19 14.79
C GLY A 35 13.05 -25.93 14.72
N LEU A 36 12.46 -24.74 14.57
CA LEU A 36 13.17 -23.47 14.68
C LEU A 36 13.23 -22.99 16.13
N SER A 37 14.36 -22.41 16.52
CA SER A 37 14.52 -21.72 17.79
C SER A 37 13.76 -20.38 17.79
N PHE A 38 13.51 -19.85 18.99
CA PHE A 38 12.83 -18.56 19.17
C PHE A 38 13.51 -17.42 18.38
N TRP A 39 14.84 -17.35 18.39
CA TRP A 39 15.59 -16.29 17.70
C TRP A 39 15.55 -16.43 16.18
N GLU A 40 15.51 -17.65 15.65
CA GLU A 40 15.36 -17.89 14.22
C GLU A 40 13.98 -17.44 13.73
N ILE A 41 12.93 -17.72 14.49
CA ILE A 41 11.57 -17.25 14.16
C ILE A 41 11.49 -15.72 14.21
N VAL A 42 12.06 -15.09 15.25
CA VAL A 42 12.07 -13.62 15.37
C VAL A 42 12.86 -12.98 14.22
N GLY A 43 14.03 -13.52 13.89
CA GLY A 43 14.82 -13.07 12.75
C GLY A 43 14.07 -13.23 11.42
N GLY A 44 13.42 -14.38 11.23
CA GLY A 44 12.58 -14.68 10.08
C GLY A 44 11.41 -13.71 9.93
N LEU A 45 10.68 -13.43 11.02
CA LEU A 45 9.58 -12.46 11.04
C LEU A 45 10.06 -11.06 10.65
N PHE A 46 11.22 -10.64 11.14
CA PHE A 46 11.79 -9.35 10.79
C PHE A 46 12.17 -9.27 9.31
N MET A 47 12.83 -10.30 8.79
CA MET A 47 13.25 -10.39 7.39
C MET A 47 12.06 -10.42 6.42
N HIS A 48 11.02 -11.20 6.72
CA HIS A 48 9.79 -11.27 5.91
C HIS A 48 9.00 -9.95 5.91
N ASN A 49 9.10 -9.15 6.98
CA ASN A 49 8.41 -7.87 7.10
C ASN A 49 9.20 -6.67 6.57
N ILE A 50 10.42 -6.85 6.04
CA ILE A 50 11.19 -5.77 5.40
C ILE A 50 10.36 -5.01 4.35
N PRO A 51 9.63 -5.67 3.42
CA PRO A 51 8.77 -4.96 2.47
C PRO A 51 7.69 -4.11 3.15
N VAL A 52 7.12 -4.60 4.24
CA VAL A 52 6.09 -3.89 5.03
C VAL A 52 6.68 -2.66 5.72
N PHE A 53 7.89 -2.77 6.29
CA PHE A 53 8.58 -1.64 6.91
C PHE A 53 8.93 -0.54 5.89
N ILE A 54 9.33 -0.91 4.68
CA ILE A 54 9.56 0.05 3.59
C ILE A 54 8.25 0.79 3.27
N LEU A 55 7.15 0.06 3.09
CA LEU A 55 5.83 0.65 2.84
C LEU A 55 5.36 1.53 4.00
N LEU A 56 5.69 1.17 5.25
CA LEU A 56 5.39 1.97 6.43
C LEU A 56 6.11 3.31 6.39
N ILE A 57 7.40 3.34 6.02
CA ILE A 57 8.16 4.57 5.87
C ILE A 57 7.54 5.45 4.77
N ILE A 58 7.19 4.86 3.62
CA ILE A 58 6.50 5.58 2.53
C ILE A 58 5.18 6.16 3.03
N LEU A 59 4.43 5.38 3.80
CA LEU A 59 3.19 5.81 4.40
C LEU A 59 3.41 7.02 5.31
N LEU A 60 4.40 6.98 6.20
CA LEU A 60 4.77 8.12 7.05
C LEU A 60 5.16 9.37 6.23
N ILE A 61 5.90 9.20 5.13
CA ILE A 61 6.26 10.31 4.23
C ILE A 61 5.00 10.87 3.53
N SER A 62 4.08 10.01 3.14
CA SER A 62 2.84 10.36 2.44
C SER A 62 1.91 11.25 3.27
N TRP A 63 2.04 11.26 4.60
CA TRP A 63 1.28 12.18 5.47
C TRP A 63 1.53 13.64 5.11
N LYS A 64 2.78 13.99 4.80
CA LYS A 64 3.18 15.31 4.34
C LYS A 64 3.12 15.44 2.82
N ARG A 65 3.49 14.38 2.09
CA ARG A 65 3.57 14.35 0.61
C ARG A 65 2.70 13.25 0.01
N GLU A 66 1.40 13.52 -0.10
CA GLU A 66 0.38 12.54 -0.53
C GLU A 66 0.65 11.92 -1.90
N ILE A 67 1.24 12.68 -2.83
CA ILE A 67 1.60 12.19 -4.16
C ILE A 67 2.62 11.04 -4.11
N VAL A 68 3.52 11.03 -3.11
CA VAL A 68 4.51 9.96 -2.93
C VAL A 68 3.80 8.66 -2.58
N GLY A 69 2.84 8.70 -1.65
CA GLY A 69 2.01 7.54 -1.34
C GLY A 69 1.24 7.06 -2.57
N GLY A 70 0.63 7.99 -3.31
CA GLY A 70 -0.09 7.69 -4.54
C GLY A 70 0.75 6.94 -5.57
N ILE A 71 1.91 7.48 -5.93
CA ILE A 71 2.80 6.88 -6.93
C ILE A 71 3.30 5.52 -6.46
N ILE A 72 3.79 5.42 -5.22
CA ILE A 72 4.40 4.18 -4.75
C ILE A 72 3.37 3.05 -4.61
N PHE A 73 2.19 3.30 -4.04
CA PHE A 73 1.15 2.28 -3.95
C PHE A 73 0.65 1.83 -5.34
N LEU A 74 0.58 2.73 -6.32
CA LEU A 74 0.32 2.34 -7.71
C LEU A 74 1.44 1.47 -8.29
N MET A 75 2.71 1.83 -8.07
CA MET A 75 3.84 1.03 -8.54
C MET A 75 3.84 -0.37 -7.92
N VAL A 76 3.49 -0.49 -6.64
CA VAL A 76 3.29 -1.79 -5.98
C VAL A 76 2.18 -2.59 -6.66
N GLY A 77 1.03 -1.97 -6.91
CA GLY A 77 -0.07 -2.60 -7.65
C GLY A 77 0.37 -3.11 -9.03
N VAL A 78 1.05 -2.27 -9.81
CA VAL A 78 1.58 -2.63 -11.13
C VAL A 78 2.58 -3.78 -11.03
N PHE A 79 3.50 -3.74 -10.08
CA PHE A 79 4.48 -4.81 -9.88
C PHE A 79 3.81 -6.16 -9.66
N PHE A 80 2.80 -6.23 -8.77
CA PHE A 80 2.06 -7.47 -8.53
C PHE A 80 1.23 -7.91 -9.73
N THR A 81 0.62 -6.98 -10.47
CA THR A 81 -0.13 -7.31 -11.71
C THR A 81 0.79 -7.83 -12.81
N VAL A 82 1.98 -7.25 -13.00
CA VAL A 82 2.94 -7.72 -14.00
C VAL A 82 3.40 -9.13 -13.65
N ARG A 83 3.77 -9.37 -12.38
CA ARG A 83 4.13 -10.71 -11.91
C ARG A 83 3.02 -11.73 -12.15
N MET A 84 1.77 -11.36 -11.87
CA MET A 84 0.60 -12.18 -12.10
C MET A 84 0.45 -12.56 -13.57
N LEU A 85 0.52 -11.56 -14.46
CA LEU A 85 0.39 -11.79 -15.89
C LEU A 85 1.51 -12.68 -16.43
N THR A 86 2.76 -12.46 -15.97
CA THR A 86 3.89 -13.31 -16.33
C THR A 86 3.70 -14.76 -15.87
N THR A 87 3.19 -15.00 -14.65
CA THR A 87 2.91 -16.36 -14.17
C THR A 87 1.83 -17.06 -14.99
N ILE A 88 0.70 -16.37 -15.25
CA ILE A 88 -0.41 -16.93 -16.04
C ILE A 88 0.04 -17.26 -17.47
N MET A 89 0.78 -16.35 -18.12
CA MET A 89 1.21 -16.53 -19.50
C MET A 89 2.27 -17.62 -19.67
N ASN A 90 3.19 -17.77 -18.71
CA ASN A 90 4.30 -18.71 -18.84
C ASN A 90 3.95 -20.13 -18.34
N GLN A 91 3.11 -20.24 -17.31
CA GLN A 91 2.84 -21.53 -16.65
C GLN A 91 1.42 -22.02 -16.90
N PHE A 92 0.53 -21.23 -17.54
CA PHE A 92 -0.90 -21.51 -17.69
C PHE A 92 -1.61 -21.84 -16.37
N GLU A 93 -1.01 -21.43 -15.24
CA GLU A 93 -1.57 -21.68 -13.93
C GLU A 93 -2.46 -20.51 -13.50
N LEU A 94 -3.73 -20.82 -13.23
CA LEU A 94 -4.67 -19.87 -12.60
C LEU A 94 -4.28 -19.50 -11.16
N SER A 95 -3.26 -20.15 -10.59
CA SER A 95 -2.67 -19.85 -9.27
C SER A 95 -2.22 -18.39 -9.16
N GLY A 96 -1.84 -17.76 -10.28
CA GLY A 96 -1.48 -16.35 -10.35
C GLY A 96 -2.60 -15.37 -9.95
N LEU A 97 -3.88 -15.77 -10.04
CA LEU A 97 -5.01 -14.91 -9.65
C LEU A 97 -4.98 -14.47 -8.18
N SER A 98 -4.36 -15.27 -7.30
CA SER A 98 -4.21 -14.96 -5.87
C SER A 98 -3.48 -13.63 -5.62
N GLN A 99 -2.59 -13.22 -6.53
CA GLN A 99 -1.82 -11.98 -6.42
C GLN A 99 -2.70 -10.73 -6.59
N PHE A 100 -3.90 -10.87 -7.17
CA PHE A 100 -4.86 -9.78 -7.28
C PHE A 100 -5.35 -9.29 -5.91
N ILE A 101 -5.36 -10.17 -4.89
CA ILE A 101 -5.72 -9.83 -3.51
C ILE A 101 -4.77 -8.77 -2.94
N ILE A 102 -3.53 -8.72 -3.42
CA ILE A 102 -2.54 -7.70 -3.03
C ILE A 102 -2.61 -6.48 -3.96
N ALA A 103 -2.70 -6.73 -5.28
CA ALA A 103 -2.67 -5.66 -6.28
C ALA A 103 -3.89 -4.72 -6.17
N GLY A 104 -5.09 -5.29 -5.98
CA GLY A 104 -6.35 -4.53 -5.92
C GLY A 104 -6.36 -3.47 -4.81
N PRO A 105 -6.14 -3.84 -3.53
CA PRO A 105 -6.03 -2.87 -2.45
C PRO A 105 -4.91 -1.85 -2.66
N ALA A 106 -3.75 -2.25 -3.19
CA ALA A 106 -2.65 -1.33 -3.48
C ALA A 106 -3.06 -0.26 -4.52
N PHE A 107 -3.73 -0.65 -5.61
CA PHE A 107 -4.28 0.29 -6.58
C PHE A 107 -5.31 1.23 -5.96
N LEU A 108 -6.26 0.69 -5.19
CA LEU A 108 -7.29 1.48 -4.52
C LEU A 108 -6.66 2.56 -3.63
N ILE A 109 -5.68 2.18 -2.80
CA ILE A 109 -4.96 3.08 -1.91
C ILE A 109 -4.21 4.15 -2.72
N GLY A 110 -3.48 3.76 -3.77
CA GLY A 110 -2.73 4.68 -4.62
C GLY A 110 -3.63 5.72 -5.29
N ILE A 111 -4.75 5.29 -5.86
CA ILE A 111 -5.75 6.16 -6.48
C ILE A 111 -6.32 7.16 -5.44
N LEU A 112 -6.65 6.68 -4.24
CA LEU A 112 -7.18 7.54 -3.18
C LEU A 112 -6.18 8.60 -2.73
N PHE A 113 -4.89 8.28 -2.62
CA PHE A 113 -3.84 9.26 -2.32
C PHE A 113 -3.74 10.33 -3.41
N ILE A 114 -3.83 9.94 -4.68
CA ILE A 114 -3.80 10.88 -5.81
C ILE A 114 -5.02 11.79 -5.81
N ILE A 115 -6.22 11.24 -5.60
CA ILE A 115 -7.47 12.02 -5.50
C ILE A 115 -7.36 13.05 -4.38
N ASN A 116 -6.87 12.63 -3.21
CA ASN A 116 -6.70 13.49 -2.06
C ASN A 116 -5.69 14.63 -2.36
N TRP A 117 -4.59 14.32 -3.03
CA TRP A 117 -3.58 15.31 -3.45
C TRP A 117 -4.15 16.37 -4.40
N PHE A 118 -4.91 15.97 -5.42
CA PHE A 118 -5.55 16.91 -6.35
C PHE A 118 -6.58 17.80 -5.66
N LYS A 119 -7.38 17.25 -4.73
CA LYS A 119 -8.36 18.03 -3.96
C LYS A 119 -7.68 19.06 -3.06
N LYS A 120 -6.57 18.68 -2.40
CA LYS A 120 -5.75 19.60 -1.60
C LYS A 120 -5.12 20.73 -2.42
N ARG A 121 -4.64 20.44 -3.63
CA ARG A 121 -4.13 21.48 -4.54
C ARG A 121 -5.21 22.46 -5.00
N ARG A 122 -6.40 21.96 -5.36
CA ARG A 122 -7.52 22.81 -5.79
C ARG A 122 -8.00 23.74 -4.68
N SER A 123 -8.05 23.28 -3.43
CA SER A 123 -8.42 24.15 -2.30
C SER A 123 -7.40 25.27 -2.06
N LEU A 124 -6.10 24.99 -2.20
CA LEU A 124 -5.04 26.00 -2.05
C LEU A 124 -5.10 27.05 -3.17
N SER A 125 -5.33 26.63 -4.42
CA SER A 125 -5.47 27.56 -5.55
C SER A 125 -6.71 28.46 -5.43
N ALA A 126 -7.84 27.92 -4.96
CA ALA A 126 -9.06 28.70 -4.73
C ALA A 126 -8.93 29.71 -3.58
N ALA A 127 -8.07 29.43 -2.60
CA ALA A 127 -7.80 30.35 -1.49
C ALA A 127 -6.88 31.52 -1.89
N SER A 128 -5.96 31.30 -2.84
CA SER A 128 -5.05 32.34 -3.36
C SER A 128 -5.69 33.28 -4.38
N ALA A 129 -6.85 32.92 -4.94
CA ALA A 129 -7.59 33.73 -5.92
C ALA A 129 -8.67 34.62 -5.27
N LYS A 130 -8.75 34.61 -3.93
CA LYS A 130 -9.60 35.48 -3.11
C LYS A 130 -8.74 36.51 -2.41
#